data_AF-X1HK33-F1
#
_entry.id   AF-X1HK33-F1
#
_cell.length_a   1.000
_cell.length_b   1.000
_cell.length_c   1.000
_cell.angle_alpha   90.00
_cell.angle_beta   90.00
_cell.angle_gamma   90.00
#
_symmetry.space_group_name_H-M   'P 1'
#
loop_
_entity.id
_entity.type
_entity.pdbx_description
1 polymer ?
#
loop_
_entity_poly.entity_id
_entity_poly.type
_entity_poly.pdbx_seq_one_letter_code
_entity_poly.pdbx_strand_id
1 'polypeptide(L)'
;LNEDGRIIRFLERLEDYTRSDIPEENIEPIIKVLMDIGDLFPEGDSGFFGTDTPMRILRICYQLSHRFDSYEKRFNIFKHAIEKAIKSLYTVVHEVGVLGQEHGKFGSKESPEPKDKLTVNVEQLERLEKLACDKIENWAEDGRLKKHERLPSILFSWKEWGKRDKINNFVNSTIKNDDGLIEFITGFLSKSTSHSMSDYVGKTHWRIHLKNVKEFVDLKEIEPRIRNISSSSDFKQLVDRKKLAINTFLDTIDGKIKDTF
;
A
#
# COMPACT_ATOMS: atom_id res chain seq x y z
N LEU A 1 14.10 8.75 -15.92
CA LEU A 1 13.62 7.35 -15.81
C LEU A 1 12.11 7.29 -15.52
N ASN A 2 11.54 8.23 -14.75
CA ASN A 2 10.10 8.26 -14.45
C ASN A 2 9.21 8.78 -15.60
N GLU A 3 9.79 9.38 -16.63
CA GLU A 3 9.06 9.82 -17.83
C GLU A 3 8.84 8.63 -18.79
N ASP A 4 7.64 8.54 -19.36
CA ASP A 4 7.21 7.60 -20.41
C ASP A 4 7.19 6.10 -20.07
N GLY A 5 7.06 5.70 -18.80
CA GLY A 5 6.99 4.28 -18.43
C GLY A 5 8.30 3.50 -18.60
N ARG A 6 9.43 4.20 -18.83
CA ARG A 6 10.77 3.60 -18.97
C ARG A 6 11.20 2.85 -17.71
N ILE A 7 10.81 3.36 -16.53
CA ILE A 7 11.09 2.69 -15.26
C ILE A 7 10.43 1.32 -15.17
N ILE A 8 9.21 1.15 -15.69
CA ILE A 8 8.51 -0.15 -15.71
C ILE A 8 9.31 -1.15 -16.54
N ARG A 9 9.69 -0.76 -17.77
CA ARG A 9 10.52 -1.59 -18.65
C ARG A 9 11.89 -1.89 -18.05
N PHE A 10 12.47 -0.94 -17.33
CA PHE A 10 13.73 -1.13 -16.62
C PHE A 10 13.59 -2.19 -15.52
N LEU A 11 12.54 -2.14 -14.70
CA LEU A 11 12.30 -3.14 -13.66
C LEU A 11 12.09 -4.54 -14.26
N GLU A 12 11.29 -4.64 -15.33
CA GLU A 12 11.09 -5.90 -16.06
C GLU A 12 12.41 -6.46 -16.58
N ARG A 13 13.23 -5.61 -17.20
CA ARG A 13 14.53 -6.03 -17.71
C ARG A 13 15.52 -6.35 -16.60
N LEU A 14 15.48 -5.63 -15.47
CA LEU A 14 16.34 -5.87 -14.31
C LEU A 14 16.05 -7.25 -13.71
N GLU A 15 14.79 -7.67 -13.67
CA GLU A 15 14.37 -8.99 -13.18
C GLU A 15 15.08 -10.13 -13.94
N ASP A 16 15.30 -10.00 -15.25
CA ASP A 16 16.00 -11.00 -16.06
C ASP A 16 17.44 -11.28 -15.60
N TYR A 17 18.09 -10.33 -14.91
CA TYR A 17 19.49 -10.40 -14.47
C TYR A 17 19.67 -10.78 -13.00
N THR A 18 18.58 -10.99 -12.26
CA THR A 18 18.65 -11.23 -10.80
C THR A 18 19.32 -12.56 -10.47
N ARG A 19 19.18 -13.57 -11.34
CA ARG A 19 19.62 -14.95 -11.08
C ARG A 19 21.13 -15.09 -10.86
N SER A 20 21.95 -14.44 -11.67
CA SER A 20 23.41 -14.63 -11.63
C SER A 20 24.23 -13.43 -12.08
N ASP A 21 23.70 -12.61 -12.98
CA ASP A 21 24.47 -11.58 -13.69
C ASP A 21 24.83 -10.37 -12.83
N ILE A 22 23.96 -10.03 -11.86
CA ILE A 22 24.25 -8.97 -10.88
C ILE A 22 25.29 -9.48 -9.86
N PRO A 23 26.45 -8.81 -9.69
CA PRO A 23 27.41 -9.18 -8.65
C PRO A 23 26.81 -9.07 -7.23
N GLU A 24 27.21 -9.97 -6.31
CA GLU A 24 26.63 -10.01 -4.96
C GLU A 24 26.80 -8.69 -4.19
N GLU A 25 27.91 -7.98 -4.39
CA GLU A 25 28.19 -6.68 -3.78
C GLU A 25 27.20 -5.58 -4.20
N ASN A 26 26.50 -5.76 -5.33
CA ASN A 26 25.53 -4.81 -5.85
C ASN A 26 24.09 -5.11 -5.40
N ILE A 27 23.83 -6.28 -4.81
CA ILE A 27 22.47 -6.69 -4.42
C ILE A 27 21.89 -5.76 -3.35
N GLU A 28 22.60 -5.54 -2.25
CA GLU A 28 22.13 -4.69 -1.16
C GLU A 28 21.96 -3.22 -1.61
N PRO A 29 22.90 -2.61 -2.38
CA PRO A 29 22.68 -1.30 -2.99
C PRO A 29 21.41 -1.20 -3.85
N ILE A 30 21.14 -2.21 -4.69
CA ILE A 30 19.95 -2.23 -5.55
C ILE A 30 18.67 -2.26 -4.72
N ILE A 31 18.59 -3.18 -3.75
CA ILE A 31 17.41 -3.30 -2.87
C ILE A 31 17.20 -2.01 -2.07
N LYS A 32 18.27 -1.40 -1.53
CA LYS A 32 18.19 -0.11 -0.82
C LYS A 32 17.57 0.99 -1.68
N VAL A 33 18.01 1.10 -2.93
CA VAL A 33 17.48 2.13 -3.84
C VAL A 33 16.02 1.85 -4.15
N LEU A 34 15.68 0.63 -4.56
CA LEU A 34 14.29 0.27 -4.88
C LEU A 34 13.34 0.51 -3.69
N MET A 35 13.80 0.20 -2.48
CA MET A 35 13.05 0.44 -1.24
C MET A 35 12.87 1.93 -0.92
N ASP A 36 13.84 2.80 -1.25
CA ASP A 36 13.77 4.24 -0.98
C ASP A 36 12.86 4.97 -1.97
N ILE A 37 12.88 4.61 -3.26
CA ILE A 37 12.20 5.38 -4.31
C ILE A 37 11.03 4.65 -4.96
N GLY A 38 10.65 3.46 -4.50
CA GLY A 38 9.59 2.66 -5.11
C GLY A 38 8.24 3.37 -5.22
N ASP A 39 7.86 4.16 -4.21
CA ASP A 39 6.60 4.94 -4.22
C ASP A 39 6.63 6.09 -5.23
N LEU A 40 7.81 6.49 -5.74
CA LEU A 40 7.94 7.53 -6.76
C LEU A 40 7.72 6.99 -8.17
N PHE A 41 7.64 5.67 -8.34
CA PHE A 41 7.40 5.05 -9.62
C PHE A 41 5.90 5.06 -9.94
N PRO A 42 5.53 5.18 -11.24
CA PRO A 42 4.15 5.00 -11.63
C PRO A 42 3.67 3.59 -11.28
N GLU A 43 2.38 3.44 -11.02
CA GLU A 43 1.77 2.16 -10.64
C GLU A 43 2.04 1.02 -11.65
N GLY A 44 2.25 1.35 -12.92
CA GLY A 44 2.33 0.39 -14.01
C GLY A 44 0.93 -0.12 -14.43
N ASP A 45 0.89 -0.94 -15.48
CA ASP A 45 -0.36 -1.57 -15.94
C ASP A 45 -0.76 -2.71 -14.99
N SER A 46 -1.91 -2.56 -14.34
CA SER A 46 -2.59 -3.58 -13.52
C SER A 46 -3.74 -4.27 -14.26
N GLY A 47 -3.58 -4.45 -15.58
CA GLY A 47 -4.53 -5.22 -16.39
C GLY A 47 -4.60 -6.70 -15.96
N PHE A 48 -5.48 -7.49 -16.58
CA PHE A 48 -5.73 -8.89 -16.20
C PHE A 48 -4.46 -9.80 -16.15
N PHE A 49 -3.41 -9.42 -16.88
CA PHE A 49 -2.09 -10.09 -16.88
C PHE A 49 -0.94 -9.17 -16.43
N GLY A 50 -1.26 -7.95 -15.99
CA GLY A 50 -0.30 -6.95 -15.57
C GLY A 50 0.16 -7.19 -14.14
N THR A 51 1.48 -7.20 -13.92
CA THR A 51 2.05 -7.04 -12.58
C THR A 51 2.08 -5.55 -12.30
N ASP A 52 1.78 -5.08 -11.09
CA ASP A 52 1.97 -3.67 -10.74
C ASP A 52 3.43 -3.40 -10.34
N THR A 53 3.80 -2.12 -10.18
CA THR A 53 5.16 -1.75 -9.80
C THR A 53 5.58 -2.27 -8.42
N PRO A 54 4.76 -2.16 -7.36
CA PRO A 54 5.08 -2.74 -6.06
C PRO A 54 5.43 -4.23 -6.15
N MET A 55 4.68 -5.01 -6.94
CA MET A 55 4.92 -6.43 -7.13
C MET A 55 6.19 -6.71 -7.96
N ARG A 56 6.54 -5.87 -8.95
CA ARG A 56 7.83 -5.98 -9.66
C ARG A 56 9.00 -5.75 -8.71
N ILE A 57 8.95 -4.70 -7.88
CA ILE A 57 10.00 -4.42 -6.89
C ILE A 57 10.14 -5.60 -5.93
N LEU A 58 9.02 -6.08 -5.38
CA LEU A 58 8.98 -7.23 -4.48
C LEU A 58 9.67 -8.46 -5.09
N ARG A 59 9.34 -8.82 -6.34
CA ARG A 59 9.94 -9.97 -7.04
C ARG A 59 11.45 -9.82 -7.19
N ILE A 60 11.93 -8.63 -7.55
CA ILE A 60 13.36 -8.33 -7.68
C ILE A 60 14.05 -8.45 -6.31
N CYS A 61 13.48 -7.85 -5.26
CA CYS A 61 14.00 -7.93 -3.89
C CYS A 61 14.08 -9.37 -3.40
N TYR A 62 13.03 -10.15 -3.61
CA TYR A 62 12.99 -11.58 -3.28
C TYR A 62 14.08 -12.35 -4.03
N GLN A 63 14.14 -12.26 -5.37
CA GLN A 63 15.08 -13.03 -6.18
C GLN A 63 16.54 -12.69 -5.85
N LEU A 64 16.87 -11.41 -5.67
CA LEU A 64 18.21 -10.99 -5.32
C LEU A 64 18.59 -11.42 -3.90
N SER A 65 17.70 -11.27 -2.92
CA SER A 65 17.99 -11.65 -1.53
C SER A 65 18.14 -13.16 -1.36
N HIS A 66 17.38 -13.97 -2.09
CA HIS A 66 17.46 -15.44 -2.07
C HIS A 66 18.70 -16.02 -2.77
N ARG A 67 19.61 -15.18 -3.26
CA ARG A 67 20.97 -15.61 -3.63
C ARG A 67 21.88 -15.82 -2.41
N PHE A 68 21.39 -15.50 -1.22
CA PHE A 68 22.09 -15.74 0.04
C PHE A 68 21.33 -16.79 0.86
N ASP A 69 22.00 -17.91 1.16
CA ASP A 69 21.41 -18.98 1.99
C ASP A 69 21.10 -18.51 3.42
N SER A 70 21.88 -17.55 3.93
CA SER A 70 21.79 -17.07 5.30
C SER A 70 20.58 -16.17 5.52
N TYR A 71 19.69 -16.58 6.44
CA TYR A 71 18.65 -15.70 6.99
C TYR A 71 19.20 -14.39 7.52
N GLU A 72 20.36 -14.43 8.18
CA GLU A 72 20.97 -13.24 8.76
C GLU A 72 21.43 -12.25 7.68
N LYS A 73 21.94 -12.75 6.55
CA LYS A 73 22.32 -11.90 5.43
C LYS A 73 21.08 -11.27 4.78
N ARG A 74 20.03 -12.06 4.53
CA ARG A 74 18.74 -11.57 3.99
C ARG A 74 18.10 -10.54 4.91
N PHE A 75 18.01 -10.84 6.21
CA PHE A 75 17.49 -9.93 7.22
C PHE A 75 18.24 -8.60 7.25
N ASN A 76 19.58 -8.61 7.26
CA ASN A 76 20.36 -7.39 7.33
C ASN A 76 20.19 -6.52 6.08
N ILE A 77 20.07 -7.13 4.89
CA ILE A 77 19.77 -6.40 3.65
C ILE A 77 18.45 -5.64 3.78
N PHE A 78 17.36 -6.32 4.18
CA PHE A 78 16.06 -5.68 4.34
C PHE A 78 16.06 -4.65 5.48
N LYS A 79 16.67 -4.97 6.62
CA LYS A 79 16.82 -4.04 7.73
C LYS A 79 17.49 -2.74 7.29
N HIS A 80 18.63 -2.83 6.60
CA HIS A 80 19.34 -1.64 6.12
C HIS A 80 18.58 -0.89 5.03
N ALA A 81 17.86 -1.59 4.15
CA ALA A 81 17.02 -0.98 3.13
C ALA A 81 15.87 -0.18 3.76
N ILE A 82 15.18 -0.77 4.74
CA ILE A 82 14.15 -0.08 5.52
C ILE A 82 14.78 1.12 6.23
N GLU A 83 15.84 0.95 7.03
CA GLU A 83 16.47 2.05 7.76
C GLU A 83 16.86 3.25 6.86
N LYS A 84 17.28 2.99 5.62
CA LYS A 84 17.68 4.02 4.65
C LYS A 84 16.55 4.64 3.84
N ALA A 85 15.40 3.98 3.72
CA ALA A 85 14.26 4.49 2.96
C ALA A 85 13.67 5.76 3.62
N ILE A 86 13.66 6.87 2.90
CA ILE A 86 13.16 8.18 3.34
C ILE A 86 12.03 8.66 2.43
N LYS A 87 12.08 8.31 1.14
CA LYS A 87 11.15 8.82 0.11
C LYS A 87 9.99 7.88 -0.20
N SER A 88 10.03 6.66 0.31
CA SER A 88 8.98 5.65 0.15
C SER A 88 8.62 5.05 1.50
N LEU A 89 7.32 4.89 1.72
CA LEU A 89 6.72 4.22 2.86
C LEU A 89 5.94 2.98 2.42
N TYR A 90 5.15 3.08 1.37
CA TYR A 90 4.32 1.95 0.94
C TYR A 90 5.15 0.78 0.44
N THR A 91 6.24 1.01 -0.31
CA THR A 91 7.14 -0.07 -0.75
C THR A 91 7.70 -0.85 0.45
N VAL A 92 8.13 -0.15 1.50
CA VAL A 92 8.57 -0.77 2.78
C VAL A 92 7.45 -1.60 3.40
N VAL A 93 6.27 -1.00 3.55
CA VAL A 93 5.12 -1.66 4.18
C VAL A 93 4.65 -2.87 3.36
N HIS A 94 4.64 -2.75 2.04
CA HIS A 94 4.26 -3.84 1.15
C HIS A 94 5.24 -5.01 1.25
N GLU A 95 6.55 -4.75 1.22
CA GLU A 95 7.59 -5.77 1.38
C GLU A 95 7.41 -6.54 2.69
N VAL A 96 7.33 -5.83 3.83
CA VAL A 96 7.18 -6.45 5.14
C VAL A 96 5.85 -7.19 5.27
N GLY A 97 4.79 -6.69 4.66
CA GLY A 97 3.50 -7.38 4.57
C GLY A 97 3.61 -8.74 3.87
N VAL A 98 4.32 -8.81 2.74
CA VAL A 98 4.52 -10.07 2.03
C VAL A 98 5.40 -11.03 2.83
N LEU A 99 6.46 -10.53 3.49
CA LEU A 99 7.22 -11.37 4.42
C LEU A 99 6.31 -11.97 5.50
N GLY A 100 5.34 -11.22 6.02
CA GLY A 100 4.33 -11.76 6.93
C GLY A 100 3.46 -12.88 6.33
N GLN A 101 3.12 -12.79 5.04
CA GLN A 101 2.37 -13.83 4.33
C GLN A 101 3.16 -15.14 4.18
N GLU A 102 4.49 -15.08 4.05
CA GLU A 102 5.34 -16.27 4.07
C GLU A 102 5.18 -17.04 5.39
N HIS A 103 4.92 -16.33 6.49
CA HIS A 103 4.66 -16.89 7.83
C HIS A 103 3.18 -17.21 8.09
N GLY A 104 2.32 -17.17 7.07
CA GLY A 104 0.89 -17.47 7.20
C GLY A 104 0.04 -16.37 7.87
N LYS A 105 0.58 -15.15 8.03
CA LYS A 105 -0.24 -14.00 8.47
C LYS A 105 -1.28 -13.63 7.42
N PHE A 106 -2.30 -12.88 7.83
CA PHE A 106 -3.35 -12.32 6.95
C PHE A 106 -4.26 -13.34 6.25
N GLY A 107 -4.30 -14.60 6.72
CA GLY A 107 -5.18 -15.63 6.17
C GLY A 107 -4.90 -15.97 4.70
N SER A 108 -3.73 -15.60 4.17
CA SER A 108 -3.39 -15.75 2.75
C SER A 108 -3.10 -17.20 2.35
N LYS A 109 -2.81 -18.09 3.30
CA LYS A 109 -2.57 -19.54 3.08
C LYS A 109 -3.05 -20.36 4.28
N GLU A 110 -3.51 -21.59 4.02
CA GLU A 110 -3.86 -22.57 5.06
C GLU A 110 -2.65 -22.97 5.92
N SER A 111 -1.42 -22.77 5.40
CA SER A 111 -0.17 -23.02 6.13
C SER A 111 0.95 -22.06 5.68
N PRO A 112 1.92 -21.74 6.58
CA PRO A 112 3.12 -21.00 6.22
C PRO A 112 3.93 -21.68 5.10
N GLU A 113 4.77 -20.90 4.41
CA GLU A 113 5.74 -21.46 3.47
C GLU A 113 6.69 -22.45 4.17
N PRO A 114 7.19 -23.47 3.46
CA PRO A 114 8.25 -24.33 3.94
C PRO A 114 9.45 -23.52 4.46
N LYS A 115 10.09 -23.99 5.53
CA LYS A 115 11.22 -23.28 6.17
C LYS A 115 12.38 -22.99 5.22
N ASP A 116 12.58 -23.77 4.18
CA ASP A 116 13.60 -23.55 3.16
C ASP A 116 13.27 -22.38 2.21
N LYS A 117 12.01 -21.94 2.16
CA LYS A 117 11.53 -20.85 1.31
C LYS A 117 11.31 -19.53 2.04
N LEU A 118 11.29 -19.53 3.37
CA LEU A 118 11.17 -18.28 4.14
C LEU A 118 12.34 -17.36 3.84
N THR A 119 12.07 -16.07 3.70
CA THR A 119 13.08 -15.03 3.48
C THR A 119 13.77 -14.63 4.78
N VAL A 120 13.01 -14.57 5.87
CA VAL A 120 13.47 -14.28 7.24
C VAL A 120 12.76 -15.20 8.23
N ASN A 121 13.36 -15.43 9.41
CA ASN A 121 12.67 -16.13 10.49
C ASN A 121 11.64 -15.23 11.22
N VAL A 122 10.89 -15.80 12.15
CA VAL A 122 9.79 -15.08 12.83
C VAL A 122 10.30 -13.93 13.70
N GLU A 123 11.40 -14.12 14.44
CA GLU A 123 11.98 -13.08 15.29
C GLU A 123 12.55 -11.92 14.46
N GLN A 124 13.10 -12.22 13.29
CA GLN A 124 13.56 -11.24 12.32
C GLN A 124 12.39 -10.49 11.67
N LEU A 125 11.30 -11.18 11.33
CA LEU A 125 10.09 -10.55 10.80
C LEU A 125 9.51 -9.55 11.81
N GLU A 126 9.37 -9.92 13.09
CA GLU A 126 8.88 -9.01 14.13
C GLU A 126 9.73 -7.74 14.24
N ARG A 127 11.05 -7.87 14.07
CA ARG A 127 11.97 -6.72 14.05
C ARG A 127 11.76 -5.83 12.82
N LEU A 128 11.50 -6.41 11.64
CA LEU A 128 11.19 -5.64 10.42
C LEU A 128 9.83 -4.95 10.52
N GLU A 129 8.81 -5.63 11.06
CA GLU A 129 7.48 -5.06 11.34
C GLU A 129 7.58 -3.86 12.27
N LYS A 130 8.38 -3.96 13.34
CA LYS A 130 8.64 -2.83 14.23
C LYS A 130 9.29 -1.65 13.50
N LEU A 131 10.31 -1.89 12.67
CA LEU A 131 10.96 -0.83 11.89
C LEU A 131 9.98 -0.17 10.90
N ALA A 132 9.10 -0.95 10.27
CA ALA A 132 8.06 -0.42 9.40
C ALA A 132 7.05 0.42 10.20
N CYS A 133 6.59 -0.04 11.36
CA CYS A 133 5.74 0.73 12.27
C CYS A 133 6.37 2.07 12.67
N ASP A 134 7.63 2.07 13.10
CA ASP A 134 8.34 3.28 13.49
C ASP A 134 8.36 4.29 12.32
N LYS A 135 8.49 3.83 11.07
CA LYS A 135 8.37 4.70 9.90
C LYS A 135 6.98 5.26 9.66
N ILE A 136 5.95 4.42 9.79
CA ILE A 136 4.56 4.85 9.64
C ILE A 136 4.27 5.94 10.67
N GLU A 137 4.69 5.75 11.93
CA GLU A 137 4.59 6.74 13.00
C GLU A 137 5.30 8.06 12.65
N ASN A 138 6.54 7.99 12.15
CA ASN A 138 7.27 9.19 11.74
C ASN A 138 6.56 9.98 10.61
N TRP A 139 6.02 9.28 9.59
CA TRP A 139 5.27 9.92 8.50
C TRP A 139 3.88 10.40 8.96
N ALA A 140 3.31 9.80 10.00
CA ALA A 140 2.09 10.28 10.63
C ALA A 140 2.34 11.61 11.34
N GLU A 141 3.44 11.71 12.08
CA GLU A 141 3.82 12.91 12.85
C GLU A 141 4.20 14.10 11.95
N ASP A 142 4.94 13.87 10.86
CA ASP A 142 5.31 14.94 9.91
C ASP A 142 4.20 15.31 8.90
N GLY A 143 3.10 14.56 8.91
CA GLY A 143 1.92 14.81 8.09
C GLY A 143 2.02 14.35 6.64
N ARG A 144 3.05 13.59 6.25
CA ARG A 144 3.12 12.93 4.93
C ARG A 144 2.10 11.81 4.79
N LEU A 145 1.86 11.02 5.84
CA LEU A 145 1.01 9.84 5.80
C LEU A 145 -0.43 10.16 5.35
N LYS A 146 -1.04 11.23 5.86
CA LYS A 146 -2.43 11.60 5.54
C LYS A 146 -2.66 11.94 4.06
N LYS A 147 -1.59 12.23 3.31
CA LYS A 147 -1.64 12.55 1.87
C LYS A 147 -1.16 11.37 1.01
N HIS A 148 -0.81 10.24 1.63
CA HIS A 148 -0.23 9.12 0.92
C HIS A 148 -1.30 8.42 0.06
N GLU A 149 -1.00 8.17 -1.22
CA GLU A 149 -1.97 7.58 -2.15
C GLU A 149 -2.40 6.17 -1.75
N ARG A 150 -1.52 5.46 -1.05
CA ARG A 150 -1.73 4.11 -0.48
C ARG A 150 -2.13 4.11 0.99
N LEU A 151 -2.72 5.20 1.48
CA LEU A 151 -3.10 5.35 2.89
C LEU A 151 -3.86 4.14 3.45
N PRO A 152 -4.92 3.60 2.82
CA PRO A 152 -5.65 2.46 3.40
C PRO A 152 -4.76 1.23 3.61
N SER A 153 -3.95 0.87 2.63
CA SER A 153 -3.04 -0.29 2.74
C SER A 153 -2.06 -0.11 3.88
N ILE A 154 -1.51 1.09 4.05
CA ILE A 154 -0.60 1.40 5.16
C ILE A 154 -1.32 1.32 6.51
N LEU A 155 -2.55 1.83 6.61
CA LEU A 155 -3.34 1.77 7.84
C LEU A 155 -3.68 0.34 8.25
N PHE A 156 -4.01 -0.53 7.29
CA PHE A 156 -4.25 -1.94 7.57
C PHE A 156 -2.98 -2.63 8.08
N SER A 157 -1.84 -2.45 7.43
CA SER A 157 -0.58 -3.01 7.94
C SER A 157 -0.22 -2.44 9.32
N TRP A 158 -0.41 -1.14 9.53
CA TRP A 158 -0.16 -0.51 10.83
C TRP A 158 -1.05 -1.08 11.93
N LYS A 159 -2.31 -1.38 11.63
CA LYS A 159 -3.25 -2.03 12.56
C LYS A 159 -2.78 -3.40 13.04
N GLU A 160 -2.09 -4.13 12.18
CA GLU A 160 -1.64 -5.49 12.46
C GLU A 160 -0.32 -5.51 13.25
N TRP A 161 0.57 -4.55 12.99
CA TRP A 161 1.90 -4.51 13.60
C TRP A 161 2.02 -3.54 14.78
N GLY A 162 1.21 -2.48 14.75
CA GLY A 162 1.34 -1.33 15.62
C GLY A 162 0.38 -1.34 16.80
N LYS A 163 0.46 -0.29 17.62
CA LYS A 163 -0.44 -0.09 18.76
C LYS A 163 -1.73 0.59 18.29
N ARG A 164 -2.88 0.02 18.66
CA ARG A 164 -4.20 0.54 18.30
C ARG A 164 -4.39 2.02 18.64
N ASP A 165 -3.90 2.47 19.79
CA ASP A 165 -4.02 3.87 20.22
C ASP A 165 -3.31 4.85 19.28
N LYS A 166 -2.15 4.46 18.73
CA LYS A 166 -1.39 5.33 17.81
C LYS A 166 -2.16 5.57 16.51
N ILE A 167 -2.78 4.51 15.98
CA ILE A 167 -3.59 4.57 14.76
C ILE A 167 -4.86 5.38 15.02
N ASN A 168 -5.56 5.11 16.13
CA ASN A 168 -6.75 5.85 16.52
C ASN A 168 -6.46 7.34 16.66
N ASN A 169 -5.34 7.70 17.31
CA ASN A 169 -4.92 9.10 17.44
C ASN A 169 -4.62 9.74 16.08
N PHE A 170 -3.94 9.03 15.18
CA PHE A 170 -3.69 9.52 13.83
C PHE A 170 -4.99 9.72 13.04
N VAL A 171 -5.90 8.75 13.04
CA VAL A 171 -7.18 8.83 12.32
C VAL A 171 -8.05 9.95 12.89
N ASN A 172 -8.23 9.99 14.21
CA ASN A 172 -9.05 11.01 14.88
C ASN A 172 -8.52 12.42 14.65
N SER A 173 -7.19 12.61 14.68
CA SER A 173 -6.59 13.90 14.36
C SER A 173 -6.75 14.28 12.88
N THR A 174 -6.68 13.30 11.98
CA THR A 174 -6.86 13.50 10.54
C THR A 174 -8.29 13.91 10.21
N ILE A 175 -9.30 13.24 10.76
CA ILE A 175 -10.72 13.51 10.44
C ILE A 175 -11.33 14.67 11.26
N LYS A 176 -10.53 15.33 12.11
CA LYS A 176 -11.00 16.38 13.03
C LYS A 176 -11.66 17.55 12.30
N ASN A 177 -11.19 17.88 11.10
CA ASN A 177 -11.77 18.92 10.25
C ASN A 177 -12.25 18.33 8.92
N ASP A 178 -12.99 19.12 8.15
CA ASP A 178 -13.66 18.64 6.94
C ASP A 178 -12.68 18.35 5.81
N ASP A 179 -11.62 19.15 5.66
CA ASP A 179 -10.55 18.89 4.68
C ASP A 179 -9.88 17.54 4.92
N GLY A 180 -9.49 17.26 6.17
CA GLY A 180 -8.85 16.00 6.53
C GLY A 180 -9.79 14.81 6.45
N LEU A 181 -11.08 14.99 6.75
CA LEU A 181 -12.10 13.98 6.52
C LEU A 181 -12.28 13.68 5.02
N ILE A 182 -12.26 14.70 4.16
CA ILE A 182 -12.31 14.53 2.70
C ILE A 182 -11.07 13.76 2.20
N GLU A 183 -9.87 14.12 2.66
CA GLU A 183 -8.64 13.39 2.28
C GLU A 183 -8.70 11.94 2.73
N PHE A 184 -9.14 11.69 3.97
CA PHE A 184 -9.29 10.35 4.51
C PHE A 184 -10.22 9.50 3.64
N ILE A 185 -11.43 9.97 3.34
CA ILE A 185 -12.39 9.25 2.47
C ILE A 185 -11.84 9.08 1.05
N THR A 186 -11.15 10.10 0.52
CA THR A 186 -10.51 10.03 -0.80
C THR A 186 -9.45 8.94 -0.88
N GLY A 187 -8.72 8.68 0.21
CA GLY A 187 -7.76 7.59 0.29
C GLY A 187 -8.39 6.21 0.09
N PHE A 188 -9.64 6.00 0.52
CA PHE A 188 -10.37 4.74 0.35
C PHE A 188 -11.03 4.56 -1.02
N LEU A 189 -10.97 5.57 -1.89
CA LEU A 189 -11.51 5.49 -3.25
C LEU A 189 -10.64 4.56 -4.10
N SER A 190 -11.20 3.42 -4.48
CA SER A 190 -10.52 2.42 -5.32
C SER A 190 -11.20 2.27 -6.69
N LYS A 191 -10.40 1.91 -7.68
CA LYS A 191 -10.86 1.59 -9.03
C LYS A 191 -11.21 0.10 -9.10
N SER A 192 -12.39 -0.23 -9.62
CA SER A 192 -12.82 -1.58 -9.95
C SER A 192 -13.11 -1.67 -11.44
N THR A 193 -12.56 -2.70 -12.10
CA THR A 193 -12.84 -3.01 -13.50
C THR A 193 -13.76 -4.21 -13.56
N SER A 194 -14.90 -4.07 -14.25
CA SER A 194 -15.74 -5.22 -14.60
C SER A 194 -15.59 -5.53 -16.08
N HIS A 195 -15.27 -6.78 -16.39
CA HIS A 195 -15.29 -7.30 -17.76
C HIS A 195 -16.48 -8.26 -17.89
N SER A 196 -17.48 -7.86 -18.68
CA SER A 196 -18.48 -8.80 -19.18
C SER A 196 -17.94 -9.43 -20.47
N MET A 197 -18.22 -10.70 -20.72
CA MET A 197 -17.72 -11.45 -21.88
C MET A 197 -18.17 -10.86 -23.24
N SER A 198 -19.10 -9.90 -23.22
CA SER A 198 -19.67 -9.20 -24.37
C SER A 198 -19.16 -7.77 -24.58
N ASP A 199 -18.44 -7.17 -23.63
CA ASP A 199 -17.99 -5.77 -23.72
C ASP A 199 -16.53 -5.68 -24.17
N TYR A 200 -16.30 -5.14 -25.37
CA TYR A 200 -14.96 -4.89 -25.95
C TYR A 200 -14.13 -3.84 -25.17
N VAL A 201 -14.74 -3.09 -24.25
CA VAL A 201 -14.08 -2.10 -23.40
C VAL A 201 -14.54 -2.29 -21.95
N GLY A 202 -13.60 -2.55 -21.03
CA GLY A 202 -13.90 -2.67 -19.61
C GLY A 202 -14.49 -1.36 -19.06
N LYS A 203 -15.65 -1.44 -18.39
CA LYS A 203 -16.19 -0.28 -17.68
C LYS A 203 -15.41 -0.07 -16.39
N THR A 204 -14.88 1.14 -16.23
CA THR A 204 -14.25 1.58 -14.99
C THR A 204 -15.33 2.01 -14.01
N HIS A 205 -15.39 1.36 -12.85
CA HIS A 205 -16.26 1.70 -11.74
C HIS A 205 -15.41 2.15 -10.56
N TRP A 206 -15.81 3.21 -9.87
CA TRP A 206 -15.18 3.66 -8.64
C TRP A 206 -15.97 3.13 -7.44
N ARG A 207 -15.26 2.69 -6.40
CA ARG A 207 -15.87 2.09 -5.21
C ARG A 207 -15.17 2.54 -3.94
N ILE A 208 -15.93 2.51 -2.85
CA ILE A 208 -15.45 2.61 -1.48
C ILE A 208 -16.12 1.47 -0.71
N HIS A 209 -15.32 0.55 -0.18
CA HIS A 209 -15.82 -0.57 0.62
C HIS A 209 -16.06 -0.08 2.06
N LEU A 210 -17.33 0.01 2.47
CA LEU A 210 -17.68 0.62 3.76
C LEU A 210 -17.15 -0.20 4.94
N LYS A 211 -17.02 -1.52 4.78
CA LYS A 211 -16.36 -2.39 5.76
C LYS A 211 -14.94 -1.90 6.06
N ASN A 212 -14.16 -1.57 5.04
CA ASN A 212 -12.78 -1.13 5.22
C ASN A 212 -12.70 0.23 5.94
N VAL A 213 -13.65 1.13 5.67
CA VAL A 213 -13.72 2.42 6.36
C VAL A 213 -14.10 2.22 7.84
N LYS A 214 -15.04 1.31 8.13
CA LYS A 214 -15.49 0.97 9.50
C LYS A 214 -14.39 0.43 10.40
N GLU A 215 -13.32 -0.12 9.83
CA GLU A 215 -12.17 -0.59 10.61
C GLU A 215 -11.43 0.54 11.34
N PHE A 216 -11.63 1.79 10.92
CA PHE A 216 -10.91 2.96 11.42
C PHE A 216 -11.81 4.06 11.99
N VAL A 217 -13.07 4.17 11.56
CA VAL A 217 -14.00 5.22 11.99
C VAL A 217 -15.43 4.70 12.17
N ASP A 218 -16.22 5.33 13.04
CA ASP A 218 -17.67 5.08 13.10
C ASP A 218 -18.38 5.83 11.96
N LEU A 219 -19.01 5.09 11.06
CA LEU A 219 -19.77 5.69 9.95
C LEU A 219 -20.92 6.56 10.43
N LYS A 220 -21.53 6.26 11.58
CA LYS A 220 -22.62 7.08 12.13
C LYS A 220 -22.15 8.48 12.51
N GLU A 221 -20.88 8.62 12.88
CA GLU A 221 -20.29 9.91 13.24
C GLU A 221 -19.86 10.71 12.01
N ILE A 222 -19.27 10.05 11.00
CA ILE A 222 -18.74 10.74 9.83
C ILE A 222 -19.79 11.00 8.74
N GLU A 223 -20.80 10.14 8.57
CA GLU A 223 -21.79 10.27 7.50
C GLU A 223 -22.53 11.62 7.52
N PRO A 224 -23.08 12.11 8.65
CA PRO A 224 -23.76 13.41 8.69
C PRO A 224 -22.82 14.56 8.28
N ARG A 225 -21.55 14.48 8.67
CA ARG A 225 -20.53 15.47 8.30
C ARG A 225 -20.25 15.45 6.80
N ILE A 226 -20.12 14.25 6.20
CA ILE A 226 -19.93 14.11 4.76
C ILE A 226 -21.14 14.65 3.97
N ARG A 227 -22.38 14.44 4.44
CA ARG A 227 -23.58 15.01 3.80
C ARG A 227 -23.63 16.54 3.88
N ASN A 228 -23.20 17.11 5.01
CA ASN A 228 -23.07 18.55 5.16
C ASN A 228 -22.01 19.10 4.20
N ILE A 229 -20.86 18.44 4.08
CA ILE A 229 -19.81 18.78 3.12
C ILE A 229 -20.38 18.75 1.70
N SER A 230 -21.03 17.67 1.26
CA SER A 230 -21.56 17.56 -0.11
C SER A 230 -22.60 18.63 -0.46
N SER A 231 -23.25 19.21 0.55
CA SER A 231 -24.28 20.25 0.40
C SER A 231 -23.71 21.67 0.47
N SER A 232 -22.42 21.83 0.80
CA SER A 232 -21.80 23.14 0.97
C SER A 232 -21.44 23.81 -0.35
N SER A 233 -21.23 25.13 -0.32
CA SER A 233 -20.66 25.88 -1.45
C SER A 233 -19.25 25.39 -1.81
N ASP A 234 -18.49 25.02 -0.80
CA ASP A 234 -17.06 24.72 -0.91
C ASP A 234 -16.84 23.38 -1.62
N PHE A 235 -17.80 22.46 -1.52
CA PHE A 235 -17.81 21.22 -2.27
C PHE A 235 -17.69 21.44 -3.78
N LYS A 236 -18.31 22.49 -4.32
CA LYS A 236 -18.24 22.82 -5.75
C LYS A 236 -16.84 23.20 -6.19
N GLN A 237 -15.99 23.65 -5.27
CA GLN A 237 -14.61 24.08 -5.53
C GLN A 237 -13.59 22.94 -5.38
N LEU A 238 -14.00 21.77 -4.85
CA LEU A 238 -13.11 20.62 -4.71
C LEU A 238 -12.66 20.08 -6.08
N VAL A 239 -11.46 19.50 -6.10
CA VAL A 239 -10.92 18.77 -7.26
C VAL A 239 -11.76 17.52 -7.53
N ASP A 240 -11.88 17.13 -8.80
CA ASP A 240 -12.79 16.06 -9.27
C ASP A 240 -12.64 14.75 -8.51
N ARG A 241 -11.41 14.33 -8.17
CA ARG A 241 -11.17 13.09 -7.41
C ARG A 241 -11.79 13.12 -6.01
N LYS A 242 -11.72 14.26 -5.32
CA LYS A 242 -12.33 14.43 -3.99
C LYS A 242 -13.85 14.42 -4.07
N LYS A 243 -14.42 15.13 -5.04
CA LYS A 243 -15.88 15.09 -5.30
C LYS A 243 -16.36 13.68 -5.59
N LEU A 244 -15.63 12.97 -6.47
CA LEU A 244 -15.90 11.58 -6.81
C LEU A 244 -15.86 10.68 -5.56
N ALA A 245 -14.88 10.83 -4.69
CA ALA A 245 -14.80 10.05 -3.45
C ALA A 245 -16.00 10.29 -2.53
N ILE A 246 -16.35 11.55 -2.28
CA ILE A 246 -17.49 11.93 -1.43
C ILE A 246 -18.81 11.39 -2.00
N ASN A 247 -19.06 11.59 -3.29
CA ASN A 247 -20.25 11.07 -3.95
C ASN A 247 -20.29 9.54 -3.91
N THR A 248 -19.16 8.87 -4.20
CA THR A 248 -19.06 7.41 -4.14
C THR A 248 -19.37 6.90 -2.74
N PHE A 249 -18.85 7.55 -1.69
CA PHE A 249 -19.12 7.18 -0.30
C PHE A 249 -20.62 7.28 0.02
N LEU A 250 -21.25 8.41 -0.31
CA LEU A 250 -22.68 8.63 -0.05
C LEU A 250 -23.57 7.69 -0.87
N ASP A 251 -23.24 7.46 -2.14
CA ASP A 251 -24.00 6.55 -3.00
C ASP A 251 -23.89 5.09 -2.53
N THR A 252 -22.76 4.68 -1.94
CA THR A 252 -22.64 3.36 -1.29
C THR A 252 -23.44 3.30 0.01
N ILE A 253 -23.43 4.34 0.85
CA ILE A 253 -24.26 4.43 2.06
C ILE A 253 -25.76 4.35 1.72
N ASP A 254 -26.19 5.07 0.68
CA ASP A 254 -27.57 5.12 0.21
C ASP A 254 -28.00 3.84 -0.54
N GLY A 255 -27.09 2.88 -0.75
CA GLY A 255 -27.34 1.63 -1.45
C GLY A 255 -27.47 1.74 -2.98
N LYS A 256 -27.13 2.88 -3.57
CA LYS A 256 -27.11 3.10 -5.03
C LYS A 256 -25.94 2.38 -5.69
N ILE A 257 -24.80 2.33 -5.00
CA ILE A 257 -23.66 1.48 -5.35
C ILE A 257 -23.69 0.28 -4.40
N LYS A 258 -23.73 -0.93 -4.95
CA LYS A 258 -23.65 -2.14 -4.13
C LYS A 258 -22.27 -2.24 -3.48
N ASP A 259 -22.25 -2.34 -2.16
CA ASP A 259 -21.06 -2.72 -1.38
C ASP A 259 -20.83 -4.24 -1.48
N THR A 260 -20.49 -4.69 -2.70
CA THR A 260 -20.19 -6.10 -2.97
C THR A 260 -18.70 -6.37 -2.86
N PHE A 261 -18.39 -7.45 -2.14
CA PHE A 261 -17.10 -7.93 -1.63
C PHE A 261 -16.65 -7.21 -0.34
#